data_AF-A0A176U4W1-F1
#
_entry.id   AF-A0A176U4W1-F1
#
_cell.length_a   1.000
_cell.length_b   1.000
_cell.length_c   1.000
_cell.angle_alpha   90.00
_cell.angle_beta   90.00
_cell.angle_gamma   90.00
#
_symmetry.space_group_name_H-M   'P 1'
#
loop_
_entity.id
_entity.type
_entity.pdbx_description
1 polymer ?
#
loop_
_entity_poly.entity_id
_entity_poly.type
_entity_poly.pdbx_seq_one_letter_code
_entity_poly.pdbx_strand_id
1 'polypeptide(L)'
;MRTNKNGVNKDQKDTVKKDGYNRGQHCVYCLTYHMIFVTHYRKPVINDEMSAAMKEFSNHMAEQFRGKVLSAETDRDHIHLLVS
;
A
#
# COMPACT_ATOMS: atom_id res chain seq x y z
N MET A 1 31.64 11.96 31.11
CA MET A 1 30.45 12.74 30.70
C MET A 1 30.32 12.71 29.19
N ARG A 2 29.25 12.07 28.68
CA ARG A 2 28.59 12.40 27.40
C ARG A 2 27.32 11.56 27.34
N THR A 3 26.23 12.15 27.81
CA THR A 3 24.88 11.56 27.80
C THR A 3 24.35 11.55 26.37
N ASN A 4 24.05 10.36 25.85
CA ASN A 4 23.35 10.21 24.58
C ASN A 4 21.85 10.50 24.81
N LYS A 5 21.44 11.73 24.49
CA LYS A 5 20.04 12.15 24.46
C LYS A 5 19.60 12.31 23.00
N ASN A 6 19.29 11.22 22.32
CA ASN A 6 18.41 11.31 21.16
C ASN A 6 17.06 10.72 21.54
N GLY A 7 16.25 11.61 22.13
CA GLY A 7 14.85 11.37 22.43
C GLY A 7 14.08 11.07 21.16
N VAL A 8 13.30 10.00 21.24
CA VAL A 8 12.22 9.70 20.32
C VAL A 8 11.20 10.84 20.40
N ASN A 9 11.04 11.59 19.32
CA ASN A 9 9.86 12.42 19.06
C ASN A 9 9.67 12.36 17.53
N LYS A 10 8.79 11.48 17.05
CA LYS A 10 7.36 11.74 16.73
C LYS A 10 7.22 13.02 15.89
N ASP A 11 6.42 12.91 14.84
CA ASP A 11 6.18 13.92 13.79
C ASP A 11 7.09 13.81 12.56
N GLN A 12 7.15 12.63 11.94
CA GLN A 12 7.44 12.57 10.50
C GLN A 12 6.19 13.05 9.74
N LYS A 13 5.89 14.34 9.86
CA LYS A 13 4.92 15.02 9.00
C LYS A 13 5.50 15.05 7.59
N ASP A 14 4.67 14.61 6.65
CA ASP A 14 4.93 14.46 5.22
C ASP A 14 5.72 15.64 4.64
N THR A 15 7.03 15.48 4.55
CA THR A 15 7.90 16.42 3.84
C THR A 15 7.75 16.11 2.35
N VAL A 16 7.12 17.04 1.64
CA VAL A 16 6.89 17.04 0.19
C VAL A 16 8.11 16.46 -0.56
N LYS A 17 7.91 15.30 -1.21
CA LYS A 17 8.94 14.55 -1.93
C LYS A 17 9.40 15.32 -3.17
N LYS A 18 10.61 15.87 -3.14
CA LYS A 18 11.22 16.60 -4.27
C LYS A 18 11.61 15.69 -5.45
N ASP A 19 11.89 14.42 -5.18
CA ASP A 19 12.44 13.46 -6.16
C ASP A 19 11.58 12.18 -6.34
N GLY A 20 10.41 12.08 -5.68
CA GLY A 20 9.50 10.93 -5.79
C GLY A 20 9.83 9.68 -4.94
N TYR A 21 11.03 9.58 -4.37
CA TYR A 21 11.46 8.40 -3.59
C TYR A 21 11.04 8.42 -2.12
N ASN A 22 10.75 7.24 -1.54
CA ASN A 22 10.60 7.01 -0.10
C ASN A 22 11.99 6.88 0.56
N ARG A 23 12.16 7.42 1.76
CA ARG A 23 13.40 7.34 2.53
C ARG A 23 13.14 6.75 3.91
N GLY A 24 13.77 5.62 4.19
CA GLY A 24 13.91 5.05 5.53
C GLY A 24 15.23 5.46 6.19
N GLN A 25 15.49 4.94 7.38
CA GLN A 25 16.71 5.25 8.14
C GLN A 25 18.00 4.78 7.44
N HIS A 26 17.91 3.69 6.67
CA HIS A 26 19.07 3.05 6.03
C HIS A 26 18.83 2.73 4.54
N CYS A 27 17.73 3.19 3.95
CA CYS A 27 17.38 2.88 2.57
C CYS A 27 16.60 4.01 1.90
N VAL A 28 16.78 4.13 0.58
CA VAL A 28 15.97 4.98 -0.29
C VAL A 28 15.35 4.05 -1.32
N TYR A 29 14.03 4.10 -1.50
CA TYR A 29 13.31 3.16 -2.35
C TYR A 29 12.13 3.84 -3.08
N CYS A 30 11.80 3.33 -4.26
CA CYS A 30 10.56 3.60 -4.96
C CYS A 30 10.06 2.25 -5.45
N LEU A 31 9.16 1.64 -4.69
CA LEU A 31 8.63 0.31 -4.96
C LEU A 31 7.15 0.47 -5.21
N THR A 32 6.74 0.20 -6.43
CA THR A 32 5.33 0.13 -6.79
C THR A 32 5.07 -1.27 -7.32
N TYR A 33 4.21 -2.00 -6.64
CA TYR A 33 3.85 -3.37 -6.97
C TYR A 33 2.52 -3.40 -7.70
N HIS A 34 2.47 -4.08 -8.84
CA HIS A 34 1.23 -4.43 -9.53
C HIS A 34 0.88 -5.87 -9.20
N MET A 35 0.00 -6.05 -8.22
CA MET A 35 -0.44 -7.35 -7.72
C MET A 35 -1.76 -7.72 -8.39
N ILE A 36 -1.84 -8.95 -8.90
CA ILE A 36 -3.04 -9.47 -9.57
C ILE A 36 -3.48 -10.72 -8.82
N PHE A 37 -4.68 -10.68 -8.24
CA PHE A 37 -5.28 -11.84 -7.61
C PHE A 37 -6.41 -12.36 -8.48
N VAL A 38 -6.39 -13.66 -8.74
CA VAL A 38 -7.32 -14.33 -9.64
C VAL A 38 -8.19 -15.30 -8.84
N THR A 39 -9.47 -15.39 -9.18
CA THR A 39 -10.38 -16.36 -8.56
C THR A 39 -9.95 -17.79 -8.89
N HIS A 40 -10.29 -18.72 -7.99
CA HIS A 40 -9.98 -20.13 -8.22
C HIS A 40 -10.64 -20.61 -9.53
N TYR A 41 -9.84 -21.16 -10.44
CA TYR A 41 -10.21 -21.51 -11.82
C TYR A 41 -10.70 -20.35 -12.71
N ARG A 42 -10.39 -19.09 -12.39
CA ARG A 42 -10.86 -17.91 -13.17
C ARG A 42 -12.38 -17.89 -13.36
N LYS A 43 -13.12 -18.41 -12.39
CA LYS A 43 -14.58 -18.37 -12.46
C LYS A 43 -15.05 -16.92 -12.26
N PRO A 44 -16.00 -16.42 -13.07
CA PRO A 44 -16.52 -15.06 -12.95
C PRO A 44 -17.49 -14.97 -11.77
N VAL A 45 -16.96 -14.96 -10.55
CA VAL A 45 -17.73 -15.01 -9.29
C VAL A 45 -17.71 -13.68 -8.53
N ILE A 46 -16.99 -12.68 -9.03
CA ILE A 46 -16.90 -11.37 -8.39
C ILE A 46 -18.13 -10.55 -8.79
N ASN A 47 -18.99 -10.31 -7.81
CA ASN A 47 -20.15 -9.42 -7.92
C ASN A 47 -19.80 -7.99 -7.48
N ASP A 48 -20.67 -7.03 -7.75
CA ASP A 48 -20.44 -5.61 -7.41
C ASP A 48 -20.23 -5.38 -5.90
N GLU A 49 -20.99 -6.05 -5.04
CA GLU A 49 -20.83 -5.98 -3.59
C GLU A 49 -19.48 -6.56 -3.14
N MET A 50 -19.06 -7.68 -3.73
CA MET A 50 -17.77 -8.30 -3.45
C MET A 50 -16.62 -7.41 -3.94
N SER A 51 -16.77 -6.79 -5.11
CA SER A 51 -15.81 -5.81 -5.63
C SER A 51 -15.61 -4.65 -4.66
N ALA A 52 -16.70 -4.06 -4.15
CA ALA A 52 -16.64 -2.98 -3.18
C ALA A 52 -15.93 -3.42 -1.89
N ALA A 53 -16.31 -4.57 -1.34
CA ALA A 53 -15.69 -5.12 -0.14
C ALA A 53 -14.19 -5.43 -0.32
N MET A 54 -13.80 -5.99 -1.48
CA MET A 54 -12.40 -6.29 -1.78
C MET A 54 -11.55 -5.02 -1.90
N LYS A 55 -12.09 -3.95 -2.50
CA LYS A 55 -11.40 -2.66 -2.58
C LYS A 55 -11.22 -2.03 -1.20
N GLU A 56 -12.26 -2.06 -0.38
CA GLU A 56 -12.20 -1.59 1.01
C GLU A 56 -11.16 -2.36 1.82
N PHE A 57 -11.19 -3.70 1.73
CA PHE A 57 -10.22 -4.55 2.41
C PHE A 57 -8.78 -4.29 1.93
N SER A 58 -8.59 -4.08 0.63
CA SER A 58 -7.28 -3.77 0.06
C SER A 58 -6.73 -2.44 0.59
N ASN A 59 -7.59 -1.42 0.72
CA ASN A 59 -7.21 -0.14 1.33
C ASN A 59 -6.86 -0.31 2.81
N HIS A 60 -7.70 -1.02 3.57
CA HIS A 60 -7.46 -1.28 4.99
C HIS A 60 -6.15 -2.02 5.23
N MET A 61 -5.85 -3.04 4.43
CA MET A 61 -4.61 -3.78 4.49
C MET A 61 -3.40 -2.89 4.16
N ALA A 62 -3.48 -2.10 3.09
CA ALA A 62 -2.38 -1.20 2.74
C ALA A 62 -2.04 -0.23 3.87
N GLU A 63 -3.05 0.37 4.51
CA GLU A 63 -2.86 1.26 5.66
C GLU A 63 -2.16 0.55 6.83
N GLN A 64 -2.55 -0.69 7.14
CA GLN A 64 -1.90 -1.49 8.19
C GLN A 64 -0.42 -1.74 7.90
N PHE A 65 -0.05 -1.97 6.63
CA PHE A 65 1.33 -2.18 6.22
C PHE A 65 2.12 -0.89 5.94
N ARG A 66 1.54 0.29 6.22
CA ARG A 66 2.10 1.61 5.86
C ARG A 66 2.36 1.77 4.35
N GLY A 67 1.65 1.00 3.54
CA GLY A 67 1.60 1.13 2.10
C GLY A 67 0.46 2.05 1.66
N LYS A 68 0.50 2.45 0.41
CA LYS A 68 -0.54 3.26 -0.23
C LYS A 68 -1.09 2.52 -1.43
N VAL A 69 -2.40 2.28 -1.46
CA VAL A 69 -3.08 1.87 -2.69
C VAL A 69 -3.13 3.06 -3.64
N LEU A 70 -2.53 2.91 -4.81
CA LEU A 70 -2.56 3.90 -5.89
C LEU A 70 -3.76 3.65 -6.81
N SER A 71 -4.08 2.39 -7.09
CA SER A 71 -5.26 1.99 -7.86
C SER A 71 -5.71 0.59 -7.44
N ALA A 72 -7.01 0.35 -7.45
CA ALA A 72 -7.62 -0.94 -7.19
C ALA A 72 -8.78 -1.16 -8.18
N GLU A 73 -8.54 -1.99 -9.18
CA GLU A 73 -9.51 -2.34 -10.22
C GLU A 73 -9.91 -3.80 -10.09
N THR A 74 -11.20 -4.07 -10.25
CA THR A 74 -11.76 -5.42 -10.13
C THR A 74 -12.49 -5.75 -11.41
N ASP A 75 -12.23 -6.93 -11.95
CA ASP A 75 -13.00 -7.57 -13.00
C ASP A 75 -13.77 -8.77 -12.41
N ARG A 76 -14.50 -9.51 -13.25
CA ARG A 76 -15.38 -10.61 -12.81
C ARG A 76 -14.63 -11.81 -12.24
N ASP A 77 -13.39 -12.03 -12.65
CA ASP A 77 -12.56 -13.19 -12.28
C ASP A 77 -11.21 -12.81 -11.66
N HIS A 78 -10.88 -11.51 -11.57
CA HIS A 78 -9.61 -11.06 -10.99
C HIS A 78 -9.67 -9.63 -10.44
N ILE A 79 -8.69 -9.27 -9.60
CA ILE A 79 -8.48 -7.93 -9.06
C ILE A 79 -7.03 -7.49 -9.28
N HIS A 80 -6.86 -6.27 -9.79
CA HIS A 80 -5.60 -5.58 -9.99
C HIS A 80 -5.41 -4.55 -8.87
N LEU A 81 -4.29 -4.65 -8.16
CA LEU A 81 -3.91 -3.74 -7.09
C LEU A 81 -2.56 -3.12 -7.44
N LEU A 82 -2.52 -1.79 -7.45
CA LEU A 82 -1.30 -1.00 -7.57
C LEU A 82 -0.99 -0.41 -6.20
N VAL A 83 0.09 -0.86 -5.55
CA VAL A 83 0.45 -0.48 -4.18
C VAL A 83 1.87 0.09 -4.13
N SER A 84 2.10 1.12 -3.31
CA SER A 84 3.41 1.78 -3.10
C SER A 84 3.79 1.93 -1.63
#